data_AF-X1MP86-F1
#
_entry.id   AF-X1MP86-F1
#
_cell.length_a   1.000
_cell.length_b   1.000
_cell.length_c   1.000
_cell.angle_alpha   90.00
_cell.angle_beta   90.00
_cell.angle_gamma   90.00
#
_symmetry.space_group_name_H-M   'P 1'
#
loop_
_entity.id
_entity.type
_entity.pdbx_description
1 polymer ?
#
loop_
_entity_poly.entity_id
_entity_poly.type
_entity_poly.pdbx_seq_one_letter_code
_entity_poly.pdbx_strand_id
1 'polypeptide(L)'
;MIDEADIADLQKLVSIINPELFRVKELCILNPTFGEASILVGGADADLLIDNALIDIKTTSRLELKRDDFNEIIGYYILYRIGGIDDAPFEPKIATLGIYKSRYGELHTIPVKAIIDEAKIPSFIAWFKGKAA
;
A
#
# COMPACT_ATOMS: atom_id res chain seq x y z
N MET A 1 -30.26 -10.65 11.67
CA MET A 1 -30.01 -10.36 13.09
C MET A 1 -28.51 -10.18 13.21
N ILE A 2 -28.04 -9.05 13.72
CA ILE A 2 -26.60 -8.77 13.89
C ILE A 2 -26.17 -9.42 15.21
N ASP A 3 -25.05 -10.15 15.21
CA ASP A 3 -24.48 -10.74 16.42
C ASP A 3 -23.83 -9.64 17.28
N GLU A 4 -24.15 -9.61 18.58
CA GLU A 4 -23.54 -8.65 19.52
C GLU A 4 -22.02 -8.86 19.65
N ALA A 5 -21.54 -10.09 19.46
CA ALA A 5 -20.11 -10.38 19.46
C ALA A 5 -19.38 -9.71 18.29
N ASP A 6 -19.99 -9.69 17.09
CA ASP A 6 -19.43 -9.01 15.92
C ASP A 6 -19.32 -7.49 16.16
N ILE A 7 -20.33 -6.89 16.79
CA ILE A 7 -20.30 -5.46 17.14
C ILE A 7 -19.15 -5.18 18.14
N ALA A 8 -19.02 -6.02 19.17
CA ALA A 8 -17.97 -5.87 20.17
C ALA A 8 -16.57 -6.02 19.56
N ASP A 9 -16.38 -6.93 18.62
CA ASP A 9 -15.10 -7.12 17.93
C ASP A 9 -14.76 -5.97 16.99
N LEU A 10 -15.74 -5.43 16.25
CA LEU A 10 -15.55 -4.22 15.46
C LEU A 10 -15.18 -3.01 16.33
N GLN A 11 -15.84 -2.84 17.48
CA GLN A 11 -15.50 -1.77 18.43
C GLN A 11 -14.05 -1.88 18.93
N LYS A 12 -13.57 -3.10 19.21
CA LYS A 12 -12.17 -3.33 19.61
C LYS A 12 -11.18 -3.05 18.48
N LEU A 13 -11.51 -3.44 17.23
CA LEU A 13 -10.66 -3.15 16.08
C LEU A 13 -10.57 -1.64 15.81
N VAL A 14 -11.65 -0.90 16.01
CA VAL A 14 -11.65 0.56 15.85
C VAL A 14 -10.92 1.25 17.01
N SER A 15 -11.04 0.76 18.25
CA SER A 15 -10.46 1.42 19.41
C SER A 15 -8.92 1.41 19.46
N ILE A 16 -8.28 0.48 18.74
CA ILE A 16 -6.82 0.41 18.64
C ILE A 16 -6.24 1.28 17.52
N ILE A 17 -7.08 1.86 16.66
CA ILE A 17 -6.62 2.72 15.57
C ILE A 17 -6.07 4.01 16.18
N ASN A 18 -4.79 4.31 15.91
CA ASN A 18 -4.22 5.62 16.19
C ASN A 18 -4.56 6.58 15.04
N PRO A 19 -5.45 7.58 15.24
CA PRO A 19 -5.88 8.46 14.15
C PRO A 19 -4.76 9.33 13.57
N GLU A 20 -3.70 9.59 14.35
CA GLU A 20 -2.57 10.41 13.88
C GLU A 20 -1.76 9.69 12.77
N LEU A 21 -1.85 8.36 12.67
CA LEU A 21 -1.23 7.60 11.56
C LEU A 21 -1.90 7.89 10.21
N PHE A 22 -3.15 8.33 10.22
CA PHE A 22 -3.99 8.54 9.03
C PHE A 22 -4.37 10.01 8.84
N ARG A 23 -3.62 10.92 9.47
CA ARG A 23 -3.88 12.35 9.39
C ARG A 23 -3.33 12.94 8.09
N VAL A 24 -4.25 13.24 7.17
CA VAL A 24 -3.96 13.78 5.85
C VAL A 24 -3.45 15.23 5.95
N LYS A 25 -2.45 15.58 5.13
CA LYS A 25 -2.00 16.97 4.97
C LYS A 25 -2.34 17.54 3.60
N GLU A 26 -2.16 16.73 2.56
CA GLU A 26 -2.27 17.17 1.16
C GLU A 26 -3.10 16.22 0.31
N LEU A 27 -2.85 14.91 0.40
CA LEU A 27 -3.46 13.93 -0.50
C LEU A 27 -3.97 12.71 0.25
N CYS A 28 -5.17 12.24 -0.11
CA CYS A 28 -5.72 10.98 0.35
C CYS A 28 -6.50 10.34 -0.79
N ILE A 29 -6.06 9.16 -1.24
CA ILE A 29 -6.73 8.36 -2.26
C ILE A 29 -6.98 6.98 -1.67
N LEU A 30 -8.21 6.51 -1.75
CA LEU A 30 -8.63 5.19 -1.31
C LEU A 30 -8.63 4.25 -2.52
N ASN A 31 -8.09 3.04 -2.34
CA ASN A 31 -7.96 2.05 -3.40
C ASN A 31 -7.31 2.57 -4.69
N PRO A 32 -6.19 3.34 -4.64
CA PRO A 32 -5.55 3.84 -5.87
C PRO A 32 -5.11 2.69 -6.78
N THR A 33 -5.50 2.77 -8.04
CA THR A 33 -4.97 1.97 -9.14
C THR A 33 -3.75 2.64 -9.76
N PHE A 34 -3.00 1.86 -10.53
CA PHE A 34 -1.75 2.27 -11.19
C PHE A 34 -1.92 2.48 -12.69
N GLY A 35 -3.07 2.98 -13.14
CA GLY A 35 -3.40 3.10 -14.56
C GLY A 35 -3.43 1.75 -15.26
N GLU A 36 -3.05 1.77 -16.54
CA GLU A 36 -2.87 0.58 -17.37
C GLU A 36 -1.83 -0.41 -16.79
N ALA A 37 -0.94 0.04 -15.90
CA ALA A 37 0.03 -0.85 -15.28
C ALA A 37 -0.64 -1.89 -14.38
N SER A 38 -1.77 -1.56 -13.76
CA SER A 38 -2.57 -2.49 -12.95
C SER A 38 -2.95 -3.75 -13.74
N ILE A 39 -3.24 -3.59 -15.04
CA ILE A 39 -3.65 -4.70 -15.92
C ILE A 39 -2.49 -5.68 -16.15
N LEU A 40 -1.24 -5.24 -16.08
CA LEU A 40 -0.06 -6.09 -16.29
C LEU A 40 0.00 -7.28 -15.32
N VAL A 41 -0.63 -7.16 -14.15
CA VAL A 41 -0.65 -8.22 -13.12
C VAL A 41 -2.04 -8.81 -12.90
N GLY A 42 -2.98 -8.58 -13.83
CA GLY A 42 -4.35 -9.07 -13.72
C GLY A 42 -5.28 -8.17 -12.89
N GLY A 43 -4.86 -6.92 -12.63
CA GLY A 43 -5.53 -5.98 -11.73
C GLY A 43 -4.74 -5.82 -10.43
N ALA A 44 -4.53 -4.58 -10.00
CA ALA A 44 -3.91 -4.24 -8.74
C ALA A 44 -4.29 -2.83 -8.28
N ASP A 45 -4.58 -2.71 -7.01
CA ASP A 45 -4.86 -1.49 -6.27
C ASP A 45 -4.23 -1.62 -4.88
N ALA A 46 -3.61 -0.54 -4.40
CA ALA A 46 -3.20 -0.47 -2.99
C ALA A 46 -4.39 0.00 -2.16
N ASP A 47 -4.44 -0.30 -0.86
CA ASP A 47 -5.58 0.14 -0.03
C ASP A 47 -5.65 1.66 0.16
N LEU A 48 -4.50 2.32 0.33
CA LEU A 48 -4.45 3.74 0.71
C LEU A 48 -3.18 4.42 0.19
N LEU A 49 -3.35 5.60 -0.42
CA LEU A 49 -2.27 6.57 -0.60
C LEU A 49 -2.57 7.79 0.28
N ILE A 50 -1.71 8.06 1.26
CA ILE A 50 -1.80 9.24 2.11
C ILE A 50 -0.52 10.08 1.99
N ASP A 51 -0.66 11.32 1.56
CA ASP A 51 0.41 12.24 1.21
C ASP A 51 1.45 11.59 0.26
N ASN A 52 2.56 11.08 0.81
CA ASN A 52 3.64 10.41 0.07
C ASN A 52 3.85 8.94 0.47
N ALA A 53 2.91 8.35 1.22
CA ALA A 53 2.95 6.99 1.72
C ALA A 53 1.90 6.12 1.02
N LEU A 54 2.37 5.09 0.31
CA LEU A 54 1.51 4.05 -0.28
C LEU A 54 1.41 2.88 0.70
N ILE A 55 0.19 2.55 1.12
CA ILE A 55 -0.08 1.68 2.25
C ILE A 55 -1.00 0.54 1.82
N ASP A 56 -0.63 -0.67 2.24
CA ASP A 56 -1.45 -1.88 2.18
C ASP A 56 -1.89 -2.28 3.59
N ILE A 57 -3.15 -2.71 3.75
CA ILE A 57 -3.78 -3.08 5.01
C ILE A 57 -3.90 -4.59 5.08
N LYS A 58 -3.16 -5.20 6.01
CA LYS A 58 -3.20 -6.65 6.26
C LYS A 58 -3.92 -6.98 7.55
N THR A 59 -4.96 -7.80 7.45
CA THR A 59 -5.66 -8.37 8.59
C THR A 59 -5.14 -9.79 8.87
N THR A 60 -4.07 -9.91 9.67
CA THR A 60 -3.43 -11.20 10.00
C THR A 60 -3.50 -11.53 11.49
N SER A 61 -3.53 -12.82 11.82
CA SER A 61 -3.54 -13.32 13.21
C SER A 61 -2.18 -13.29 13.91
N ARG A 62 -1.10 -12.96 13.18
CA ARG A 62 0.26 -12.78 13.69
C ARG A 62 0.77 -11.40 13.31
N LEU A 63 1.48 -10.76 14.24
CA LEU A 63 2.20 -9.52 14.00
C LEU A 63 3.57 -9.86 13.43
N GLU A 64 3.62 -10.08 12.12
CA GLU A 64 4.85 -10.40 11.39
C GLU A 64 4.82 -9.73 10.01
N LEU A 65 6.00 -9.37 9.51
CA LEU A 65 6.19 -8.94 8.12
C LEU A 65 6.59 -10.15 7.28
N LYS A 66 5.70 -10.58 6.37
CA LYS A 66 6.00 -11.70 5.47
C LYS A 66 6.76 -11.22 4.24
N ARG A 67 7.49 -12.14 3.61
CA ARG A 67 8.16 -11.85 2.33
C ARG A 67 7.16 -11.46 1.24
N ASP A 68 5.99 -12.08 1.23
CA ASP A 68 4.94 -11.79 0.26
C ASP A 68 4.37 -10.38 0.47
N ASP A 69 4.06 -9.99 1.72
CA ASP A 69 3.65 -8.62 2.05
C ASP A 69 4.69 -7.59 1.55
N PHE A 70 5.97 -7.87 1.76
CA PHE A 70 7.06 -7.00 1.27
C PHE A 70 7.13 -6.95 -0.26
N ASN A 71 7.02 -8.10 -0.94
CA ASN A 71 7.04 -8.15 -2.40
C ASN A 71 5.85 -7.40 -3.01
N GLU A 72 4.69 -7.45 -2.37
CA GLU A 72 3.47 -6.79 -2.84
C GLU A 72 3.61 -5.27 -2.82
N ILE A 73 4.07 -4.66 -1.71
CA ILE A 73 4.29 -3.21 -1.66
C ILE A 73 5.40 -2.74 -2.61
N ILE A 74 6.41 -3.58 -2.88
CA ILE A 74 7.40 -3.31 -3.93
C ILE A 74 6.73 -3.38 -5.31
N GLY A 75 5.86 -4.36 -5.55
CA GLY A 75 5.06 -4.49 -6.75
C GLY A 75 4.25 -3.22 -7.01
N TYR A 76 3.50 -2.75 -6.01
CA TYR A 76 2.76 -1.49 -6.09
C TYR A 76 3.64 -0.30 -6.45
N TYR A 77 4.81 -0.17 -5.81
CA TYR A 77 5.74 0.89 -6.16
C TYR A 77 6.20 0.81 -7.63
N ILE A 78 6.48 -0.39 -8.14
CA ILE A 78 6.90 -0.58 -9.53
C ILE A 78 5.75 -0.30 -10.51
N LEU A 79 4.53 -0.70 -10.18
CA LEU A 79 3.33 -0.38 -10.98
C LEU A 79 3.09 1.13 -11.03
N TYR A 80 3.17 1.81 -9.89
CA TYR A 80 3.18 3.28 -9.81
C TYR A 80 4.25 3.89 -10.72
N ARG A 81 5.48 3.37 -10.71
CA ARG A 81 6.56 3.87 -11.57
C ARG A 81 6.32 3.63 -13.07
N ILE A 82 5.41 2.73 -13.42
CA ILE A 82 5.05 2.43 -14.82
C ILE A 82 3.86 3.27 -15.27
N GLY A 83 2.80 3.35 -14.46
CA GLY A 83 1.50 3.90 -14.87
C GLY A 83 1.04 5.15 -14.11
N GLY A 84 1.77 5.59 -13.08
CA GLY A 84 1.34 6.65 -12.18
C GLY A 84 0.27 6.18 -11.20
N ILE A 85 -0.52 7.11 -10.67
CA ILE A 85 -1.72 6.85 -9.86
C ILE A 85 -2.91 7.48 -10.56
N ASP A 86 -3.95 6.68 -10.82
CA ASP A 86 -5.21 7.21 -11.38
C ASP A 86 -5.92 8.12 -10.37
N ASP A 87 -6.72 9.05 -10.89
CA ASP A 87 -7.53 9.98 -10.10
C ASP A 87 -6.74 10.91 -9.16
N ALA A 88 -5.40 10.89 -9.22
CA ALA A 88 -4.57 11.83 -8.50
C ALA A 88 -4.60 13.22 -9.18
N PRO A 89 -4.88 14.31 -8.44
CA PRO A 89 -4.93 15.66 -9.01
C PRO A 89 -3.57 16.16 -9.51
N PHE A 90 -2.49 15.51 -9.07
CA PHE A 90 -1.11 15.69 -9.49
C PHE A 90 -0.37 14.38 -9.28
N GLU A 91 0.74 14.17 -10.01
CA GLU A 91 1.57 12.99 -9.84
C GLU A 91 2.19 12.95 -8.43
N PRO A 92 1.78 12.02 -7.55
CA PRO A 92 2.28 11.98 -6.18
C PRO A 92 3.73 11.53 -6.18
N LYS A 93 4.55 12.04 -5.26
CA LYS A 93 5.94 11.59 -5.07
C LYS A 93 6.02 10.56 -3.95
N ILE A 94 5.78 9.30 -4.28
CA ILE A 94 5.80 8.23 -3.28
C ILE A 94 7.22 8.06 -2.73
N ALA A 95 7.37 8.31 -1.42
CA ALA A 95 8.64 8.27 -0.71
C ALA A 95 8.67 7.21 0.39
N THR A 96 7.51 6.70 0.78
CA THR A 96 7.33 5.72 1.85
C THR A 96 6.38 4.61 1.38
N LEU A 97 6.72 3.37 1.69
CA LEU A 97 5.82 2.24 1.56
C LEU A 97 5.41 1.76 2.95
N GLY A 98 4.15 1.37 3.12
CA GLY A 98 3.60 1.01 4.42
C GLY A 98 2.80 -0.28 4.38
N ILE A 99 2.85 -1.02 5.47
CA ILE A 99 1.94 -2.13 5.75
C ILE A 99 1.29 -1.86 7.10
N TYR A 100 -0.04 -1.70 7.10
CA TYR A 100 -0.82 -1.53 8.31
C TYR A 100 -1.41 -2.87 8.76
N LYS A 101 -1.05 -3.32 9.95
CA LYS A 101 -1.56 -4.56 10.54
C LYS A 101 -2.80 -4.24 11.38
N SER A 102 -3.97 -4.30 10.73
CA SER A 102 -5.25 -3.80 11.27
C SER A 102 -5.66 -4.38 12.63
N ARG A 103 -5.33 -5.65 12.91
CA ARG A 103 -5.60 -6.30 14.21
C ARG A 103 -4.72 -5.82 15.36
N TYR A 104 -3.65 -5.10 15.04
CA TYR A 104 -2.64 -4.66 16.01
C TYR A 104 -2.54 -3.14 16.12
N GLY A 105 -3.15 -2.39 15.20
CA GLY A 105 -3.04 -0.93 15.19
C GLY A 105 -1.65 -0.42 14.79
N GLU A 106 -0.83 -1.27 14.16
CA GLU A 106 0.58 -1.02 13.88
C GLU A 106 0.82 -0.72 12.41
N LEU A 107 1.44 0.42 12.11
CA LEU A 107 1.87 0.81 10.76
C LEU A 107 3.39 0.63 10.64
N HIS A 108 3.81 -0.38 9.89
CA HIS A 108 5.21 -0.55 9.52
C HIS A 108 5.52 0.26 8.27
N THR A 109 6.46 1.20 8.34
CA THR A 109 6.85 2.04 7.20
C THR A 109 8.29 1.79 6.78
N ILE A 110 8.53 1.82 5.47
CA ILE A 110 9.86 1.65 4.88
C ILE A 110 10.09 2.81 3.89
N PRO A 111 11.13 3.64 4.10
CA PRO A 111 11.50 4.65 3.12
C PRO A 111 11.90 3.99 1.79
N VAL A 112 11.35 4.45 0.67
CA VAL A 112 11.66 3.92 -0.66
C VAL A 112 13.17 3.91 -0.91
N LYS A 113 13.85 5.02 -0.56
CA LYS A 113 15.31 5.17 -0.70
C LYS A 113 16.15 4.15 0.09
N ALA A 114 15.56 3.44 1.06
CA ALA A 114 16.25 2.43 1.84
C ALA A 114 16.31 1.07 1.13
N ILE A 115 15.41 0.82 0.17
CA ILE A 115 15.24 -0.48 -0.49
C ILE A 115 15.26 -0.40 -2.02
N ILE A 116 15.07 0.79 -2.59
CA ILE A 116 15.12 1.04 -4.04
C ILE A 116 16.35 1.89 -4.38
N ASP A 117 17.12 1.38 -5.35
CA ASP A 117 18.16 2.11 -6.05
C ASP A 117 17.57 2.67 -7.36
N GLU A 118 17.38 3.99 -7.42
CA GLU A 118 16.80 4.67 -8.59
C GLU A 118 17.57 4.39 -9.88
N ALA A 119 18.88 4.16 -9.82
CA ALA A 119 19.68 3.86 -11.00
C ALA A 119 19.32 2.48 -11.60
N LYS A 120 18.77 1.57 -10.79
CA LYS A 120 18.40 0.20 -11.22
C LYS A 120 16.95 0.08 -11.66
N ILE A 121 16.10 1.04 -11.33
CA ILE A 121 14.66 1.00 -11.65
C ILE A 121 14.37 0.75 -13.14
N PRO A 122 15.02 1.42 -14.12
CA PRO A 122 14.73 1.17 -15.53
C PRO A 122 14.96 -0.30 -15.94
N SER A 123 16.05 -0.91 -15.46
CA SER A 123 16.34 -2.31 -15.72
C SER A 123 15.36 -3.26 -15.03
N PHE A 124 14.93 -2.92 -13.81
CA PHE A 124 13.96 -3.70 -13.06
C PHE A 124 12.58 -3.65 -13.71
N ILE A 125 12.12 -2.48 -14.17
CA ILE A 125 10.86 -2.34 -14.90
C ILE A 125 10.86 -3.17 -16.19
N ALA A 126 11.96 -3.18 -16.93
CA ALA A 126 12.08 -3.99 -18.14
C ALA A 126 11.96 -5.49 -17.83
N TRP A 127 12.64 -5.96 -16.77
CA TRP A 127 12.50 -7.33 -16.29
C TRP A 127 11.08 -7.65 -15.80
N PHE A 128 10.48 -6.74 -15.03
CA PHE A 128 9.14 -6.91 -14.44
C PHE A 128 8.08 -7.06 -15.53
N LYS A 129 8.08 -6.18 -16.55
CA LYS A 129 7.17 -6.26 -17.69
C LYS A 129 7.31 -7.59 -18.46
N GLY A 130 8.53 -8.12 -18.57
CA GLY A 130 8.77 -9.42 -19.22
C GLY A 130 8.39 -10.65 -18.38
N LYS A 131 8.04 -10.47 -17.10
CA LYS A 131 7.57 -11.54 -16.20
C LYS A 131 6.07 -11.47 -15.90
N ALA A 132 5.51 -10.27 -16.00
CA ALA A 132 4.09 -10.02 -15.77
C ALA A 132 3.24 -10.35 -17.01
N ALA A 133 3.83 -10.28 -18.21
CA ALA A 133 3.22 -10.66 -19.48
C ALA A 133 3.15 -12.18 -19.71
#